data_AF-A0A8I6YAK8-F1
#
_entry.id   AF-A0A8I6YAK8-F1
#
_cell.length_a   1.000
_cell.length_b   1.000
_cell.length_c   1.000
_cell.angle_alpha   90.00
_cell.angle_beta   90.00
_cell.angle_gamma   90.00
#
_symmetry.space_group_name_H-M   'P 1'
#
loop_
_entity.id
_entity.type
_entity.pdbx_description
1 polymer ?
#
loop_
_entity_poly.entity_id
_entity_poly.type
_entity_poly.pdbx_seq_one_letter_code
_entity_poly.pdbx_strand_id
1 'polypeptide(L)'
;MLEIEGKLASCSSHGTIIDVWVMQDYEAEDWALKYRIDLLTMPLPWFALPEFYIPEMALLNHRELLLCNSMSTPGPGCLVHCDIDGKLIGYFKIKEGKHTIYFTKHYFQESIIPLPFSEMQEYKEPPFFMGL
;
A
#
# COMPACT_ATOMS: atom_id res chain seq x y z
N MET A 1 -4.83 -6.47 -3.86
CA MET A 1 -4.45 -6.88 -5.22
C MET A 1 -3.95 -5.62 -5.87
N LEU A 2 -2.68 -5.62 -6.26
CA LEU A 2 -1.96 -4.49 -6.82
C LEU A 2 -1.97 -4.59 -8.35
N GLU A 3 -1.65 -3.51 -9.02
CA GLU A 3 -1.32 -3.50 -10.45
C GLU A 3 0.15 -3.11 -10.62
N ILE A 4 0.93 -3.92 -11.34
CA ILE A 4 2.34 -3.65 -11.66
C ILE A 4 2.51 -3.83 -13.16
N GLU A 5 2.91 -2.76 -13.88
CA GLU A 5 3.15 -2.79 -15.32
C GLU A 5 1.94 -3.34 -16.13
N GLY A 6 0.71 -2.99 -15.74
CA GLY A 6 -0.50 -3.47 -16.39
C GLY A 6 -0.86 -4.94 -16.09
N LYS A 7 -0.18 -5.59 -15.13
CA LYS A 7 -0.45 -6.96 -14.71
C LYS A 7 -0.96 -7.01 -13.27
N LEU A 8 -1.79 -8.03 -13.00
CA LEU A 8 -2.26 -8.33 -11.65
C LEU A 8 -1.08 -8.74 -10.77
N ALA A 9 -1.03 -8.17 -9.57
CA ALA A 9 -0.02 -8.47 -8.59
C ALA A 9 -0.63 -8.76 -7.20
N SER A 10 0.01 -9.67 -6.49
CA SER A 10 -0.36 -10.09 -5.14
C SER A 10 0.86 -10.01 -4.23
N CYS A 11 0.61 -9.87 -2.93
CA CYS A 11 1.67 -9.81 -1.93
C CYS A 11 1.45 -10.89 -0.89
N SER A 12 2.54 -11.48 -0.43
CA SER A 12 2.58 -12.34 0.74
C SER A 12 3.65 -11.82 1.69
N SER A 13 3.48 -12.03 2.99
CA SER A 13 4.51 -11.69 3.97
C SER A 13 4.76 -12.86 4.91
N HIS A 14 6.04 -13.11 5.19
CA HIS A 14 6.49 -14.12 6.13
C HIS A 14 7.54 -13.52 7.06
N GLY A 15 7.14 -13.22 8.30
CA GLY A 15 7.97 -12.45 9.22
C GLY A 15 8.23 -11.05 8.68
N THR A 16 9.50 -10.70 8.49
CA THR A 16 9.94 -9.39 7.98
C THR A 16 10.12 -9.34 6.47
N ILE A 17 9.90 -10.47 5.77
CA ILE A 17 10.03 -10.55 4.33
C ILE A 17 8.66 -10.35 3.69
N ILE A 18 8.62 -9.46 2.71
CA ILE A 18 7.47 -9.23 1.83
C ILE A 18 7.85 -9.72 0.43
N ASP A 19 7.07 -10.66 -0.10
CA ASP A 19 7.17 -11.14 -1.46
C ASP A 19 6.04 -10.54 -2.30
N VAL A 20 6.41 -9.99 -3.46
CA VAL A 20 5.48 -9.45 -4.45
C VAL A 20 5.49 -10.35 -5.68
N TRP A 21 4.34 -10.94 -5.95
CA TRP A 21 4.10 -11.85 -7.05
C TRP A 21 3.33 -11.14 -8.15
N VAL A 22 3.76 -11.31 -9.39
CA VAL A 22 3.07 -10.77 -10.57
C VAL A 22 2.57 -11.92 -11.42
N MET A 23 1.29 -11.88 -11.76
CA MET A 23 0.64 -12.86 -12.61
C MET A 23 1.23 -12.79 -14.02
N GLN A 24 1.73 -13.92 -14.51
CA GLN A 24 2.30 -14.03 -15.85
C GLN A 24 1.27 -14.52 -16.86
N ASP A 25 0.48 -15.51 -16.47
CA ASP A 25 -0.59 -16.10 -17.26
C ASP A 25 -1.83 -16.25 -16.37
N TYR A 26 -2.94 -15.67 -16.80
CA TYR A 26 -4.20 -15.70 -16.07
C TYR A 26 -4.88 -17.07 -16.17
N GLU A 27 -4.87 -17.70 -17.35
CA GLU A 27 -5.57 -18.96 -17.60
C GLU A 27 -4.85 -20.14 -16.94
N ALA A 28 -3.52 -20.08 -16.87
CA ALA A 28 -2.70 -21.09 -16.20
C ALA A 28 -2.53 -20.83 -14.69
N GLU A 29 -3.09 -19.74 -14.15
CA GLU A 29 -2.86 -19.26 -12.78
C GLU A 29 -1.36 -19.16 -12.42
N ASP A 30 -0.52 -18.75 -13.38
CA ASP A 30 0.93 -18.72 -13.22
C ASP A 30 1.39 -17.39 -12.60
N TRP A 31 2.16 -17.48 -11.52
CA TRP A 31 2.65 -16.34 -10.76
C TRP A 31 4.18 -16.38 -10.67
N ALA A 32 4.82 -15.27 -11.00
CA ALA A 32 6.27 -15.11 -10.83
C ALA A 32 6.58 -14.17 -9.67
N LEU A 33 7.52 -14.57 -8.82
CA LEU A 33 8.08 -13.67 -7.81
C LEU A 33 8.84 -12.55 -8.52
N LYS A 34 8.43 -11.30 -8.29
CA LYS A 34 9.04 -10.13 -8.90
C LYS A 34 9.94 -9.36 -7.93
N TYR A 35 9.45 -9.14 -6.71
CA TYR A 35 10.19 -8.42 -5.68
C TYR A 35 10.18 -9.20 -4.38
N ARG A 36 11.31 -9.14 -3.66
CA ARG A 36 11.46 -9.63 -2.29
C ARG A 36 12.08 -8.54 -1.45
N ILE A 37 11.33 -8.05 -0.47
CA ILE A 37 11.69 -6.90 0.35
C ILE A 37 11.91 -7.39 1.77
N ASP A 38 13.10 -7.14 2.31
CA ASP A 38 13.40 -7.45 3.71
C ASP A 38 13.34 -6.18 4.56
N LEU A 39 12.31 -6.10 5.40
CA LEU A 39 12.10 -4.96 6.30
C LEU A 39 13.20 -4.81 7.36
N LEU A 40 13.97 -5.87 7.66
CA LEU A 40 15.11 -5.78 8.59
C LEU A 40 16.27 -4.97 8.03
N THR A 41 16.37 -4.88 6.71
CA THR A 41 17.42 -4.09 6.06
C THR A 41 17.12 -2.59 6.10
N MET A 42 15.88 -2.22 6.44
CA MET A 42 15.47 -0.83 6.56
C MET A 42 15.84 -0.25 7.93
N PRO A 43 16.24 1.03 8.00
CA PRO A 43 16.43 1.74 9.27
C PRO A 43 15.06 2.13 9.87
N LEU A 44 14.20 1.15 10.11
CA LEU A 44 12.89 1.34 10.72
C LEU A 44 13.00 1.37 12.24
N PRO A 45 12.16 2.17 12.93
CA PRO A 45 12.03 2.05 14.37
C PRO A 45 11.49 0.67 14.76
N TRP A 46 11.92 0.15 15.91
CA TRP A 46 11.56 -1.21 16.38
C TRP A 46 10.04 -1.45 16.46
N PHE A 47 9.24 -0.41 16.72
CA PHE A 47 7.77 -0.49 16.75
C PHE A 47 7.10 -0.49 15.37
N ALA A 48 7.85 -0.20 14.30
CA ALA A 48 7.34 -0.19 12.93
C ALA A 48 7.46 -1.57 12.25
N LEU A 49 8.14 -2.53 12.90
CA LEU A 49 8.24 -3.88 12.39
C LEU A 49 6.95 -4.65 12.71
N PRO A 50 6.31 -5.25 11.70
CA PRO A 50 5.16 -6.11 11.94
C PRO A 50 5.68 -7.42 12.53
N GLU A 51 5.69 -7.55 13.86
CA GLU A 51 6.16 -8.81 14.47
C GLU A 51 5.29 -10.01 14.03
N PHE A 52 4.02 -9.80 13.66
CA PHE A 52 3.08 -10.88 13.35
C PHE A 52 1.94 -10.58 12.34
N TYR A 53 1.96 -9.45 11.62
CA TYR A 53 0.83 -9.05 10.77
C TYR A 53 1.25 -8.73 9.33
N ILE A 54 0.45 -9.14 8.35
CA ILE A 54 0.65 -8.74 6.95
C ILE A 54 0.29 -7.25 6.87
N PRO A 55 1.25 -6.32 6.69
CA PRO A 55 0.90 -4.93 6.56
C PRO A 55 -0.02 -4.77 5.35
N GLU A 56 -1.02 -3.89 5.45
CA GLU A 56 -1.71 -3.49 4.23
C GLU A 56 -0.70 -2.79 3.33
N MET A 57 -0.77 -3.04 2.02
CA MET A 57 0.20 -2.52 1.07
C MET A 57 -0.48 -1.83 -0.09
N ALA A 58 0.14 -0.75 -0.56
CA ALA A 58 -0.24 -0.07 -1.78
C ALA A 58 1.01 0.25 -2.59
N LEU A 59 0.96 -0.03 -3.89
CA LEU A 59 1.97 0.44 -4.82
C LEU A 59 1.63 1.87 -5.22
N LEU A 60 2.54 2.82 -4.98
CA LEU A 60 2.38 4.22 -5.38
C LEU A 60 2.75 4.43 -6.85
N ASN A 61 3.80 3.74 -7.29
CA ASN A 61 4.29 3.73 -8.66
C ASN A 61 5.12 2.46 -8.90
N HIS A 62 5.71 2.30 -10.08
CA HIS A 62 6.48 1.11 -10.44
C HIS A 62 7.59 0.67 -9.45
N ARG A 63 8.08 1.57 -8.59
CA ARG A 63 9.16 1.31 -7.64
C ARG A 63 8.86 1.66 -6.19
N GLU A 64 7.78 2.35 -5.88
CA GLU A 64 7.48 2.82 -4.53
C GLU A 64 6.27 2.12 -3.91
N LEU A 65 6.40 1.78 -2.64
CA LEU A 65 5.44 1.04 -1.85
C LEU A 65 5.10 1.80 -0.56
N LEU A 66 3.83 1.75 -0.20
CA LEU A 66 3.34 2.10 1.12
C LEU A 66 2.97 0.83 1.88
N LEU A 67 3.47 0.72 3.10
CA LEU A 67 3.13 -0.34 4.04
C LEU A 67 2.43 0.30 5.24
N CYS A 68 1.20 -0.10 5.51
CA CYS A 68 0.45 0.34 6.68
C CYS A 68 0.38 -0.80 7.69
N ASN A 69 0.90 -0.54 8.88
CA ASN A 69 0.65 -1.37 10.05
C ASN A 69 -0.38 -0.67 10.93
N SER A 70 -1.66 -0.98 10.72
CA SER A 70 -2.73 -0.55 11.62
C SER A 70 -2.91 -1.62 12.71
N MET A 71 -2.12 -1.54 13.78
CA MET A 71 -2.25 -2.45 14.91
C MET A 71 -3.65 -2.31 15.54
N SER A 72 -4.37 -3.43 15.67
CA SER A 72 -5.60 -3.53 16.48
C SER A 72 -5.31 -3.71 17.98
N THR A 73 -4.03 -3.86 18.36
CA THR A 73 -3.53 -3.85 19.74
C THR A 73 -3.15 -2.44 20.20
N PRO A 74 -3.15 -2.15 21.52
CA PRO A 74 -2.75 -0.83 22.04
C PRO A 74 -1.30 -0.53 21.67
N GLY A 75 -1.11 0.31 20.66
CA GLY A 75 0.17 0.75 20.15
C GLY A 75 -0.02 1.67 18.94
N PRO A 76 0.94 2.57 18.67
CA PRO A 76 0.85 3.46 17.52
C PRO A 76 1.05 2.65 16.23
N GLY A 77 0.10 2.74 15.30
CA GLY A 77 0.33 2.26 13.95
C GLY A 77 1.41 3.06 13.23
N CYS A 78 1.89 2.56 12.10
CA CYS A 78 2.81 3.29 11.24
C CYS A 78 2.48 3.13 9.77
N LEU A 79 2.82 4.16 9.01
CA LEU A 79 2.88 4.14 7.56
C LEU A 79 4.36 4.22 7.15
N VAL A 80 4.84 3.22 6.44
CA VAL A 80 6.20 3.16 5.90
C VAL A 80 6.12 3.38 4.40
N HIS A 81 6.92 4.32 3.89
CA HIS A 81 7.10 4.57 2.48
C HIS A 81 8.51 4.12 2.10
N CYS A 82 8.59 3.12 1.23
CA CYS A 82 9.86 2.54 0.80
C CYS A 82 9.87 2.26 -0.70
N ASP A 83 11.04 2.04 -1.28
CA ASP A 83 11.13 1.46 -2.61
C ASP A 83 11.08 -0.08 -2.58
N ILE A 84 10.94 -0.67 -3.76
CA ILE A 84 10.97 -2.13 -4.02
C ILE A 84 12.33 -2.79 -3.73
N ASP A 85 13.41 -2.02 -3.65
CA ASP A 85 14.75 -2.50 -3.26
C ASP A 85 14.92 -2.48 -1.73
N GLY A 86 13.87 -2.12 -0.99
CA GLY A 86 13.86 -2.07 0.46
C GLY A 86 14.49 -0.79 1.01
N LYS A 87 14.62 0.28 0.22
CA LYS A 87 15.12 1.57 0.73
C LYS A 87 13.99 2.35 1.39
N LEU A 88 14.19 2.78 2.63
CA LEU A 88 13.26 3.68 3.32
C LEU A 88 13.27 5.08 2.66
N ILE A 89 12.10 5.53 2.20
CA ILE A 89 11.88 6.87 1.65
C ILE A 89 11.31 7.79 2.73
N GLY A 90 10.36 7.29 3.52
CA GLY A 90 9.74 8.05 4.59
C GLY A 90 9.01 7.16 5.60
N TYR A 91 8.73 7.71 6.77
CA TYR A 91 7.90 7.06 7.77
C TYR A 91 6.98 8.06 8.42
N PHE A 92 5.77 7.62 8.77
CA PHE A 92 4.81 8.42 9.51
C PHE A 92 4.23 7.60 10.65
N LYS A 93 4.32 8.15 11.86
CA LYS A 93 3.72 7.55 13.05
C LYS A 93 2.25 7.94 13.11
N ILE A 94 1.37 6.94 13.06
CA ILE A 94 -0.06 7.15 13.24
C ILE A 94 -0.28 7.42 14.73
N LYS A 95 -0.91 8.54 15.05
CA LYS A 95 -1.24 8.87 16.45
C LYS A 95 -2.16 7.79 17.00
N GLU A 96 -1.92 7.45 18.26
CA GLU A 96 -2.74 6.51 19.00
C GLU A 96 -4.19 7.00 18.98
N GLY A 97 -5.08 6.21 18.39
CA GLY A 97 -6.44 6.62 18.11
C GLY A 97 -7.34 5.43 17.79
N LYS A 98 -8.65 5.60 17.98
CA LYS A 98 -9.66 4.55 17.76
C LYS A 98 -9.91 4.19 16.29
N HIS A 99 -9.17 4.79 15.35
CA HIS A 99 -9.43 4.68 13.93
C HIS A 99 -8.38 3.79 13.27
N THR A 100 -8.84 2.68 12.70
CA THR A 100 -8.04 1.82 11.83
C THR A 100 -7.80 2.55 10.50
N ILE A 101 -6.56 2.58 10.04
CA ILE A 101 -6.23 3.07 8.69
C ILE A 101 -6.21 1.88 7.75
N TYR A 102 -6.98 1.95 6.68
CA TYR A 102 -7.01 0.95 5.62
C TYR A 102 -6.76 1.59 4.26
N PHE A 103 -6.00 0.92 3.40
CA PHE A 103 -5.91 1.24 1.99
C PHE A 103 -7.16 0.71 1.28
N THR A 104 -7.83 1.60 0.54
CA THR A 104 -8.92 1.15 -0.32
C THR A 104 -8.34 0.31 -1.46
N LYS A 105 -8.98 -0.82 -1.79
CA LYS A 105 -8.57 -1.68 -2.92
C LYS A 105 -8.97 -1.11 -4.29
N HIS A 106 -9.51 0.10 -4.33
CA HIS A 106 -9.94 0.77 -5.55
C HIS A 106 -8.78 1.61 -6.09
N TYR A 107 -8.36 1.33 -7.32
CA TYR A 107 -7.39 2.13 -8.04
C TYR A 107 -8.15 2.98 -9.05
N PHE A 108 -7.93 4.30 -9.05
CA PHE A 108 -8.39 5.13 -10.16
C PHE A 108 -7.46 4.86 -11.35
N GLN A 109 -8.01 4.28 -12.43
CA GLN A 109 -7.30 3.97 -13.67
C GLN A 109 -6.65 5.23 -14.31
N GLU A 110 -7.10 6.42 -13.91
CA GLU A 110 -6.57 7.72 -14.33
C GLU A 110 -6.52 8.71 -13.14
N SER A 111 -5.59 8.58 -12.18
CA SER A 111 -5.24 9.75 -11.34
C SER A 111 -3.96 9.58 -10.51
N ILE A 112 -2.83 10.03 -11.06
CA ILE A 112 -1.93 10.92 -10.31
C ILE A 112 -1.84 12.19 -11.13
N ILE A 113 -2.91 12.98 -11.12
CA ILE A 113 -2.80 14.38 -11.53
C ILE A 113 -1.96 15.04 -10.43
N PRO A 114 -0.83 15.69 -10.72
CA PRO A 114 -0.13 16.49 -9.73
C PRO A 114 -1.12 17.56 -9.26
N LEU A 115 -1.54 17.51 -7.99
CA LEU A 115 -2.46 18.51 -7.45
C LEU A 115 -1.72 19.87 -7.43
N PRO A 116 -2.13 20.87 -8.24
CA PRO A 116 -1.76 22.23 -7.92
C PRO A 116 -2.52 22.59 -6.63
N PHE A 117 -1.82 23.18 -5.67
CA PHE A 117 -2.39 23.60 -4.40
C PHE A 117 -3.69 24.42 -4.62
N SER A 118 -4.80 23.87 -4.12
CA SER A 118 -6.02 24.54 -3.63
C SER A 118 -6.56 25.74 -4.40
N GLU A 119 -7.70 25.54 -5.08
CA GLU A 119 -8.91 26.34 -4.84
C GLU A 119 -10.11 25.37 -4.81
N MET A 120 -10.76 25.23 -3.65
CA MET A 120 -11.99 24.43 -3.50
C MET A 120 -13.07 25.03 -4.42
N GLN A 121 -13.46 24.32 -5.47
CA GLN A 121 -14.71 24.61 -6.19
C GLN A 121 -15.84 23.77 -5.59
N GLU A 122 -16.99 24.42 -5.38
CA GLU A 122 -18.22 23.82 -4.83
C GLU A 122 -18.58 22.51 -5.56
N TYR A 123 -18.71 21.44 -4.78
CA TYR A 123 -19.13 20.13 -5.26
C TYR A 123 -20.51 20.22 -5.92
N LYS A 124 -20.57 20.03 -7.24
CA LYS A 124 -21.81 19.62 -7.93
C LYS A 124 -21.89 18.10 -7.86
N GLU A 125 -22.99 17.58 -7.31
CA GLU A 125 -23.24 16.15 -7.23
C GLU A 125 -23.12 15.48 -8.62
N PRO A 126 -22.41 14.35 -8.73
CA PRO A 126 -22.29 13.64 -9.99
C PRO A 126 -23.57 12.82 -10.30
N PRO A 127 -23.94 12.65 -11.58
CA PRO A 127 -25.29 12.26 -12.02
C PRO A 127 -25.63 10.77 -11.85
N PHE A 128 -24.86 9.99 -11.09
CA PHE A 128 -25.07 8.54 -10.95
C PHE A 128 -25.94 8.15 -9.75
N PHE A 129 -26.40 9.09 -8.93
CA PHE A 129 -27.46 8.84 -7.96
C PHE A 129 -28.81 9.30 -8.52
N MET A 130 -29.32 8.57 -9.52
CA MET A 130 -30.75 8.56 -9.82
C MET A 130 -31.25 7.13 -9.86
N GLY A 131 -31.93 6.74 -8.77
CA GLY A 131 -32.96 5.71 -8.76
C GLY A 131 -32.48 4.26 -8.58
N LEU A 132 -32.67 3.74 -7.36
CA LEU A 132 -33.63 2.66 -7.07
C LEU A 132 -33.94 2.64 -5.56
#